data_AF-A0A950C0Z7-F1
#
_entry.id   AF-A0A950C0Z7-F1
#
_cell.length_a   1.000
_cell.length_b   1.000
_cell.length_c   1.000
_cell.angle_alpha   90.00
_cell.angle_beta   90.00
_cell.angle_gamma   90.00
#
_symmetry.space_group_name_H-M   'P 1'
#
loop_
_entity.id
_entity.type
_entity.pdbx_description
1 polymer ?
#
loop_
_entity_poly.entity_id
_entity_poly.type
_entity_poly.pdbx_seq_one_letter_code
_entity_poly.pdbx_strand_id
1 'polypeptide(L)'
;MGGTSLSSPLSMGVWARLQSSNANKLGFAAPVYYGVYGYYEPCPLGSKACAPTLSVPPPAPPDGTDLIGGFHDILYGSNGVLAFPGWDPPTGLGTVDICKMQQAIKHSIFSGH
;
A
#
# COMPACT_ATOMS: atom_id res chain seq x y z
N MET A 1 12.12 12.94 17.08
CA MET A 1 10.80 12.32 17.34
C MET A 1 10.51 11.33 16.22
N GLY A 2 9.98 10.14 16.52
CA GLY A 2 9.80 9.07 15.54
C GLY A 2 8.81 8.01 16.02
N GLY A 3 8.87 6.83 15.41
CA GLY A 3 7.99 5.69 15.73
C GLY A 3 6.61 5.78 15.08
N THR A 4 5.73 4.85 15.45
CA THR A 4 4.34 4.82 14.96
C THR A 4 3.58 6.09 15.32
N SER A 5 3.96 6.76 16.41
CA SER A 5 3.44 8.08 16.79
C SER A 5 3.69 9.18 15.76
N LEU A 6 4.78 9.10 14.98
CA LEU A 6 5.02 10.00 13.84
C LEU A 6 4.29 9.51 12.57
N SER A 7 4.19 8.19 12.40
CA SER A 7 3.56 7.59 11.22
C SER A 7 2.05 7.84 11.18
N SER A 8 1.38 7.82 12.33
CA SER A 8 -0.07 8.07 12.44
C SER A 8 -0.50 9.45 11.93
N PRO A 9 0.08 10.59 12.37
CA PRO A 9 -0.29 11.90 11.84
C PRO A 9 0.11 12.08 10.37
N LEU A 10 1.18 11.43 9.90
CA LEU A 10 1.54 11.43 8.47
C LEU A 10 0.47 10.71 7.64
N SER A 11 0.07 9.51 8.03
CA SER A 11 -0.97 8.73 7.34
C SER A 11 -2.32 9.46 7.36
N MET A 12 -2.69 10.05 8.49
CA MET A 12 -3.88 10.91 8.58
C MET A 12 -3.80 12.10 7.61
N GLY A 13 -2.65 12.78 7.53
CA GLY A 13 -2.45 13.90 6.61
C GLY A 13 -2.51 13.47 5.13
N VAL A 14 -2.04 12.26 4.80
CA VAL A 14 -2.20 11.66 3.46
C VAL A 14 -3.68 11.42 3.15
N TRP A 15 -4.39 10.76 4.06
CA TRP A 15 -5.82 10.49 3.87
C TRP A 15 -6.64 11.77 3.73
N ALA A 16 -6.37 12.81 4.52
CA ALA A 16 -7.05 14.10 4.41
C ALA A 16 -6.88 14.76 3.03
N ARG A 17 -5.70 14.62 2.39
CA ARG A 17 -5.47 15.12 1.02
C ARG A 17 -6.24 14.32 -0.02
N LEU A 18 -6.23 12.99 0.09
CA LEU A 18 -7.05 12.13 -0.78
C LEU A 18 -8.53 12.46 -0.62
N GLN A 19 -8.98 12.65 0.60
CA GLN A 19 -10.37 13.00 0.91
C GLN A 19 -10.75 14.36 0.31
N SER A 20 -9.89 15.37 0.46
CA SER A 20 -10.09 16.70 -0.16
C SER A 20 -10.18 16.63 -1.69
N SER A 21 -9.35 15.79 -2.31
CA SER A 21 -9.32 15.58 -3.77
C SER A 21 -10.56 14.84 -4.31
N ASN A 22 -11.27 14.10 -3.45
CA ASN A 22 -12.50 13.38 -3.77
C ASN A 22 -13.72 13.99 -3.05
N ALA A 23 -13.74 15.33 -2.93
CA ALA A 23 -14.85 16.11 -2.38
C ALA A 23 -15.34 15.68 -0.97
N ASN A 24 -14.47 15.08 -0.17
CA ASN A 24 -14.71 14.55 1.17
C ASN A 24 -15.67 13.37 1.26
N LYS A 25 -15.70 12.51 0.25
CA LYS A 25 -16.72 11.47 0.15
C LYS A 25 -16.22 10.02 0.23
N LEU A 26 -14.90 9.80 0.38
CA LEU A 26 -14.31 8.45 0.50
C LEU A 26 -14.67 7.73 1.82
N GLY A 27 -15.09 8.45 2.85
CA GLY A 27 -15.50 7.88 4.13
C GLY A 27 -14.36 7.16 4.87
N PHE A 28 -14.58 5.88 5.21
CA PHE A 28 -13.61 5.08 5.95
C PHE A 28 -12.51 4.53 5.01
N ALA A 29 -11.25 4.69 5.40
CA ALA A 29 -10.11 4.42 4.52
C ALA A 29 -9.90 2.93 4.19
N ALA A 30 -10.15 2.02 5.14
CA ALA A 30 -9.76 0.62 4.96
C ALA A 30 -10.46 -0.07 3.77
N PRO A 31 -11.78 0.06 3.54
CA PRO A 31 -12.43 -0.48 2.34
C PRO A 31 -11.82 0.05 1.04
N VAL A 32 -11.46 1.33 1.00
CA VAL A 32 -10.84 1.95 -0.18
C VAL A 32 -9.47 1.36 -0.43
N TYR A 33 -8.60 1.34 0.59
CA TYR A 33 -7.23 0.82 0.47
C TYR A 33 -7.18 -0.65 0.08
N TYR A 34 -7.87 -1.53 0.81
CA TYR A 34 -7.86 -2.95 0.51
C TYR A 34 -8.65 -3.29 -0.76
N GLY A 35 -9.72 -2.54 -1.07
CA GLY A 35 -10.49 -2.73 -2.29
C GLY A 35 -9.73 -2.34 -3.55
N VAL A 36 -8.98 -1.23 -3.51
CA VAL A 36 -8.07 -0.83 -4.60
C VAL A 36 -6.90 -1.81 -4.71
N TYR A 37 -6.33 -2.22 -3.58
CA TYR A 37 -5.19 -3.15 -3.55
C TYR A 37 -5.51 -4.54 -4.13
N GLY A 38 -6.69 -5.08 -3.82
CA GLY A 38 -7.14 -6.39 -4.32
C GLY A 38 -7.35 -6.44 -5.84
N TYR A 39 -7.32 -5.31 -6.55
CA TYR A 39 -7.28 -5.28 -8.02
C TYR A 39 -5.87 -5.57 -8.58
N TYR A 40 -4.82 -5.27 -7.81
CA TYR A 40 -3.41 -5.39 -8.23
C TYR A 40 -2.75 -6.69 -7.78
N GLU A 41 -3.25 -7.34 -6.73
CA GLU A 41 -2.83 -8.69 -6.34
C GLU A 41 -3.79 -9.76 -6.87
N PRO A 42 -3.30 -10.74 -7.64
CA PRO A 42 -3.82 -12.10 -7.57
C PRO A 42 -2.88 -12.93 -6.71
N CYS A 43 -2.76 -12.63 -5.40
CA CYS A 43 -2.18 -13.59 -4.45
C CYS A 43 -3.09 -13.77 -3.25
N PRO A 44 -3.56 -15.00 -3.01
CA PRO A 44 -4.39 -15.30 -1.84
C PRO A 44 -3.71 -14.85 -0.55
N LEU A 45 -4.48 -14.26 0.36
CA LEU A 45 -4.04 -13.92 1.71
C LEU A 45 -3.40 -15.15 2.38
N GLY A 46 -2.11 -15.05 2.71
CA GLY A 46 -1.31 -16.14 3.29
C GLY A 46 -0.52 -16.99 2.29
N SER A 47 -0.54 -16.68 1.00
CA SER A 47 0.25 -17.39 -0.01
C SER A 47 1.60 -16.71 -0.25
N LYS A 48 2.69 -17.49 -0.21
CA LYS A 48 4.02 -17.07 -0.69
C LYS A 48 4.14 -17.10 -2.22
N ALA A 49 3.00 -17.14 -2.92
CA ALA A 49 2.92 -17.43 -4.36
C ALA A 49 2.98 -16.16 -5.23
N CYS A 50 2.92 -14.96 -4.64
CA CYS A 50 3.42 -13.73 -5.28
C CYS A 50 4.94 -13.70 -5.19
N ALA A 51 5.58 -14.70 -5.78
CA ALA A 51 6.91 -14.44 -6.29
C ALA A 51 6.70 -13.56 -7.53
N PRO A 52 7.29 -12.34 -7.62
CA PRO A 52 7.68 -11.88 -8.94
C PRO A 52 8.41 -13.05 -9.60
N THR A 53 7.96 -13.46 -10.78
CA THR A 53 8.50 -14.59 -11.52
C THR A 53 10.02 -14.59 -11.40
N LEU A 54 10.58 -15.66 -10.81
CA LEU A 54 12.02 -15.91 -10.70
C LEU A 54 12.62 -16.14 -12.11
N SER A 55 12.58 -15.16 -12.99
CA SER A 55 13.22 -15.20 -14.30
C SER A 55 14.10 -13.97 -14.47
N VAL A 56 15.24 -14.01 -13.77
CA VAL A 56 16.24 -12.94 -13.55
C VAL A 56 15.79 -12.01 -12.43
N PRO A 57 16.46 -11.96 -11.26
CA PRO A 57 16.23 -10.85 -10.34
C PRO A 57 16.68 -9.59 -11.09
N PRO A 58 15.79 -8.59 -11.32
CA PRO A 58 16.30 -7.24 -11.26
C PRO A 58 17.05 -7.15 -9.92
N PRO A 59 18.17 -6.42 -9.80
CA PRO A 59 18.68 -6.06 -8.49
C PRO A 59 17.47 -5.64 -7.67
N ALA A 60 17.28 -6.23 -6.48
CA ALA A 60 16.23 -5.78 -5.57
C ALA A 60 16.24 -4.26 -5.59
N PRO A 61 15.08 -3.59 -5.76
CA PRO A 61 15.03 -2.15 -5.87
C PRO A 61 15.97 -1.55 -4.81
N PRO A 62 16.90 -0.67 -5.19
CA PRO A 62 17.98 -0.24 -4.30
C PRO A 62 17.46 0.45 -3.02
N ASP A 63 16.18 0.82 -3.00
CA ASP A 63 15.44 1.42 -1.90
C ASP A 63 14.68 0.41 -1.01
N GLY A 64 14.64 -0.87 -1.39
CA GLY A 64 14.03 -1.93 -0.59
C GLY A 64 12.50 -1.99 -0.64
N THR A 65 11.89 -1.38 -1.65
CA THR A 65 10.43 -1.34 -1.82
C THR A 65 9.97 -1.69 -3.23
N ASP A 66 8.82 -2.34 -3.37
CA ASP A 66 8.15 -2.58 -4.65
C ASP A 66 6.86 -1.75 -4.79
N LEU A 67 6.52 -1.32 -6.00
CA LEU A 67 5.28 -0.58 -6.26
C LEU A 67 4.12 -1.54 -6.54
N ILE A 68 3.14 -1.61 -5.63
CA ILE A 68 1.93 -2.42 -5.80
C ILE A 68 0.70 -1.51 -5.71
N GLY A 69 0.06 -1.27 -6.85
CA GLY A 69 -1.09 -0.37 -6.95
C GLY A 69 -0.75 1.05 -6.51
N GLY A 70 -1.35 1.49 -5.40
CA GLY A 70 -1.13 2.80 -4.79
C GLY A 70 -0.13 2.81 -3.64
N PHE A 71 0.65 1.75 -3.45
CA PHE A 71 1.55 1.59 -2.31
C PHE A 71 2.99 1.29 -2.72
N HIS A 72 3.93 1.69 -1.86
CA HIS A 72 5.27 1.13 -1.78
C HIS A 72 5.26 0.02 -0.73
N ASP A 73 5.27 -1.22 -1.20
CA ASP A 73 5.41 -2.44 -0.42
C ASP A 73 6.84 -2.55 0.14
N ILE A 74 6.98 -2.87 1.43
CA ILE A 74 8.26 -2.87 2.13
C ILE A 74 8.77 -4.30 2.21
N LEU A 75 9.87 -4.58 1.51
CA LEU A 75 10.35 -5.96 1.34
C LEU A 75 11.33 -6.41 2.44
N TYR A 76 11.85 -5.45 3.21
CA TYR A 76 12.94 -5.69 4.16
C TYR A 76 12.65 -5.07 5.52
N GLY A 77 12.90 -5.84 6.57
CA GLY A 77 12.74 -5.41 7.96
C GLY A 77 12.09 -6.48 8.82
N SER A 78 12.04 -6.22 10.12
CA SER A 78 11.35 -7.09 11.08
C SER A 78 10.96 -6.33 12.33
N ASN A 79 9.79 -6.66 12.88
CA ASN A 79 9.35 -6.26 14.23
C ASN A 79 9.32 -7.47 15.20
N GLY A 80 10.04 -8.54 14.87
CA GLY A 80 9.86 -9.88 15.44
C GLY A 80 9.22 -10.86 14.44
N VAL A 81 8.54 -10.33 13.41
CA VAL A 81 8.10 -11.04 12.20
C VAL A 81 8.77 -10.37 11.00
N LEU A 82 9.21 -11.16 10.01
CA LEU A 82 9.84 -10.63 8.79
C LEU A 82 8.80 -9.94 7.90
N ALA A 83 9.22 -8.86 7.24
CA ALA A 83 8.51 -8.28 6.10
C ALA A 83 8.61 -9.20 4.87
N PHE A 84 7.64 -9.13 3.97
CA PHE A 84 7.59 -9.97 2.77
C PHE A 84 6.73 -9.31 1.68
N PRO A 85 6.87 -9.72 0.40
CA PRO A 85 6.06 -9.15 -0.66
C PRO A 85 4.55 -9.23 -0.38
N GLY A 86 3.87 -8.12 -0.58
CA GLY A 86 2.45 -7.95 -0.40
C GLY A 86 2.06 -7.47 0.99
N TRP A 87 0.84 -7.80 1.43
CA TRP A 87 0.43 -7.46 2.79
C TRP A 87 1.25 -8.26 3.82
N ASP A 88 1.87 -7.58 4.80
CA ASP A 88 2.60 -8.24 5.88
C ASP A 88 2.30 -7.69 7.30
N PRO A 89 2.58 -8.45 8.38
CA PRO A 89 2.35 -7.99 9.75
C PRO A 89 3.20 -6.77 10.20
N PRO A 90 4.46 -6.61 9.76
CA PRO A 90 5.25 -5.44 10.15
C PRO A 90 4.79 -4.11 9.54
N THR A 91 4.31 -4.11 8.30
CA THR A 91 4.08 -2.89 7.52
C THR A 91 2.72 -2.82 6.82
N GLY A 92 1.93 -3.89 6.86
CA GLY A 92 0.63 -3.96 6.21
C GLY A 92 0.79 -3.91 4.70
N LEU A 93 0.10 -2.98 4.04
CA LEU A 93 0.22 -2.72 2.60
C LEU A 93 1.45 -1.86 2.24
N GLY A 94 2.29 -1.51 3.23
CA GLY A 94 3.38 -0.56 3.06
C GLY A 94 2.95 0.90 3.14
N THR A 95 3.64 1.77 2.41
CA THR A 95 3.40 3.24 2.45
C THR A 95 2.60 3.72 1.25
N VAL A 96 1.73 4.72 1.44
CA VAL A 96 0.87 5.24 0.37
C VAL A 96 1.65 6.17 -0.56
N ASP A 97 1.69 5.84 -1.86
CA ASP A 97 2.02 6.80 -2.92
C ASP A 97 0.75 7.60 -3.25
N ILE A 98 0.70 8.87 -2.83
CA ILE A 98 -0.50 9.71 -2.97
C ILE A 98 -0.93 9.86 -4.43
N CYS A 99 0.04 9.98 -5.36
CA CYS A 99 -0.24 10.20 -6.77
C CYS A 99 -0.82 8.94 -7.41
N LYS A 100 -0.21 7.78 -7.17
CA LYS A 100 -0.69 6.49 -7.66
C LYS A 100 -2.01 6.10 -7.00
N MET A 101 -2.15 6.32 -5.69
CA MET A 101 -3.39 6.05 -4.95
C MET A 101 -4.56 6.88 -5.47
N GLN A 102 -4.35 8.16 -5.74
CA GLN A 102 -5.41 9.02 -6.29
C GLN A 102 -5.86 8.54 -7.68
N GLN A 103 -4.94 8.08 -8.52
CA GLN A 103 -5.27 7.50 -9.82
C GLN A 103 -6.04 6.19 -9.64
N ALA A 104 -5.59 5.31 -8.74
CA ALA A 104 -6.22 4.04 -8.49
C ALA A 104 -7.66 4.19 -7.94
N ILE A 105 -7.89 5.14 -7.03
CA ILE A 105 -9.24 5.48 -6.53
C ILE A 105 -10.15 5.92 -7.68
N LYS A 106 -9.66 6.80 -8.57
CA LYS A 106 -10.45 7.30 -9.73
C LYS A 106 -10.85 6.20 -10.73
N HIS A 107 -10.10 5.10 -10.80
CA HIS A 107 -10.39 3.96 -11.67
C HIS A 107 -11.05 2.79 -10.93
N SER A 108 -11.43 2.97 -9.67
CA SER A 108 -12.08 1.96 -8.83
C SER A 108 -13.57 2.24 -8.64
N ILE A 109 -14.27 1.31 -7.98
CA ILE A 109 -15.65 1.49 -7.53
C ILE A 109 -15.82 2.68 -6.56
N PHE A 110 -14.74 3.19 -5.97
CA PHE A 110 -14.75 4.33 -5.06
C PHE A 110 -14.69 5.68 -5.81
N SER A 111 -14.64 5.66 -7.13
CA SER A 111 -14.62 6.87 -7.96
C SER A 111 -15.97 7.58 -7.93
N GLY A 112 -15.96 8.88 -7.64
CA GLY A 112 -17.17 9.70 -7.66
C GLY A 112 -18.12 9.49 -6.48
N HIS A 113 -17.74 8.64 -5.51
CA HIS A 113 -18.36 8.62 -4.20
C HIS A 113 -18.38 9.99 -3.63
#